data_AF-A0AA49GE26-F1
#
_entry.id   AF-A0AA49GE26-F1
#
_cell.length_a   1.000
_cell.length_b   1.000
_cell.length_c   1.000
_cell.angle_alpha   90.00
_cell.angle_beta   90.00
_cell.angle_gamma   90.00
#
_symmetry.space_group_name_H-M   'P 1'
#
loop_
_entity.id
_entity.type
_entity.pdbx_description
1 polymer ?
#
loop_
_entity_poly.entity_id
_entity_poly.type
_entity_poly.pdbx_seq_one_letter_code
_entity_poly.pdbx_strand_id
1 'polypeptide(L)'
;MKEKLSGELNSVSSRNSTNYTENADWLNVLRDPKEAQINYTLPLPVEKEGDNLIISNLIIVQSRNTDNLNYAVVKITYKDDATIYTIHDLEEKYNYTSQSNAQNETGRIIGDCYEIMFEIPWSIEVGGTVVHGSDIHTELICNDGGGTSGSTGESGGGETFPKLTGAEPDGTEGIDLSISIVGNPTVEDALEAHNWEKQIEDSQLEPCMQSIMTDLKNLNKGVGEIIQKFAGDLDGYNWEVKEGKLSQGTGMTLTRYNNSTGTTTSIFDSKSWPNASDLSWARTILHEAVHAKLVAHYNVDRPDFLGTYTDMVQDWNTYQNWEIVHHEEFARSLIKGITDALKEFGIQRGYSHHRQFYQDMSWAGLQETEIFKKLPSAVRERILNVNSIELTGKDLSQISQTQKGTDAGC
;
A
#
# COMPACT_ATOMS: atom_id res chain seq x y z
N MET A 1 74.99 -7.50 -7.82
CA MET A 1 74.58 -7.05 -9.17
C MET A 1 73.38 -6.15 -8.94
N LYS A 2 73.57 -4.82 -8.86
CA LYS A 2 73.45 -3.84 -9.98
C LYS A 2 72.08 -3.96 -10.66
N GLU A 3 71.23 -2.94 -10.82
CA GLU A 3 71.26 -1.48 -10.62
C GLU A 3 69.76 -1.03 -10.78
N LYS A 4 69.19 -0.16 -9.93
CA LYS A 4 69.02 1.32 -10.10
C LYS A 4 67.95 1.69 -11.16
N LEU A 5 66.99 2.62 -11.02
CA LEU A 5 66.85 3.98 -10.42
C LEU A 5 65.33 4.30 -10.35
N SER A 6 64.69 4.83 -9.30
CA SER A 6 64.76 6.13 -8.57
C SER A 6 63.79 7.22 -9.08
N GLY A 7 63.12 7.89 -8.13
CA GLY A 7 62.44 9.20 -8.28
C GLY A 7 61.21 9.30 -7.35
N GLU A 8 61.38 9.52 -6.05
CA GLU A 8 61.20 10.81 -5.33
C GLU A 8 59.78 11.40 -5.43
N LEU A 9 58.94 11.22 -4.39
CA LEU A 9 58.73 12.12 -3.24
C LEU A 9 58.03 13.45 -3.58
N ASN A 10 56.77 13.58 -3.17
CA ASN A 10 56.33 14.74 -2.39
C ASN A 10 55.11 14.42 -1.53
N SER A 11 55.29 14.69 -0.24
CA SER A 11 54.33 14.62 0.86
C SER A 11 53.39 15.83 0.87
N VAL A 12 52.09 15.61 1.09
CA VAL A 12 51.15 16.61 1.63
C VAL A 12 50.19 15.86 2.57
N SER A 13 50.50 15.87 3.87
CA SER A 13 49.81 16.68 4.89
C SER A 13 48.36 16.24 5.15
N SER A 14 48.22 15.39 6.17
CA SER A 14 47.01 15.26 6.98
C SER A 14 46.54 16.64 7.48
N ARG A 15 45.33 17.05 7.10
CA ARG A 15 44.63 18.17 7.73
C ARG A 15 43.20 17.76 8.11
N ASN A 16 43.00 17.78 9.42
CA ASN A 16 41.78 18.05 10.19
C ASN A 16 40.46 18.13 9.42
N SER A 17 39.54 17.25 9.80
CA SER A 17 38.10 17.45 9.69
C SER A 17 37.69 18.72 10.44
N THR A 18 37.34 19.77 9.72
CA THR A 18 36.54 20.88 10.25
C THR A 18 35.08 20.67 9.86
N ASN A 19 34.23 20.60 10.88
CA ASN A 19 32.77 20.64 10.76
C ASN A 19 32.33 21.86 9.93
N TYR A 20 31.63 21.62 8.82
CA TYR A 20 30.84 22.64 8.13
C TYR A 20 29.41 22.57 8.67
N THR A 21 29.02 23.61 9.39
CA THR A 21 27.61 23.94 9.70
C THR A 21 27.02 24.68 8.49
N GLU A 22 26.42 23.96 7.56
CA GLU A 22 25.59 24.54 6.50
C GLU A 22 24.11 24.41 6.89
N ASN A 23 23.55 25.47 7.47
CA ASN A 23 22.10 25.56 7.70
C ASN A 23 21.55 26.99 7.56
N ALA A 24 22.31 27.93 6.99
CA ALA A 24 21.94 29.36 7.01
C ALA A 24 21.67 30.03 5.65
N ASP A 25 22.11 29.47 4.51
CA ASP A 25 22.09 30.21 3.24
C ASP A 25 20.80 30.09 2.41
N TRP A 26 19.93 29.12 2.66
CA TRP A 26 18.73 28.89 1.83
C TRP A 26 17.55 29.82 2.18
N LEU A 27 17.56 30.48 3.35
CA LEU A 27 16.49 31.40 3.78
C LEU A 27 16.49 32.73 3.00
N ASN A 28 17.56 33.07 2.27
CA ASN A 28 17.68 34.34 1.55
C ASN A 28 16.92 34.39 0.21
N VAL A 29 16.35 33.27 -0.25
CA VAL A 29 15.55 33.19 -1.50
C VAL A 29 14.10 33.63 -1.28
N LEU A 30 13.65 33.71 -0.03
CA LEU A 30 12.30 34.16 0.34
C LEU A 30 12.31 35.67 0.59
N ARG A 31 11.35 36.41 0.00
CA ARG A 31 11.24 37.87 0.17
C ARG A 31 11.10 38.30 1.64
N ASP A 32 10.68 37.41 2.54
CA ASP A 32 10.74 37.58 3.99
C ASP A 32 10.91 36.21 4.71
N PRO A 33 12.11 35.87 5.22
CA PRO A 33 12.37 34.57 5.86
C PRO A 33 11.72 34.37 7.23
N LYS A 34 11.07 35.39 7.81
CA LYS A 34 10.48 35.28 9.16
C LYS A 34 9.08 34.65 9.20
N GLU A 35 8.46 34.39 8.05
CA GLU A 35 7.06 33.93 7.97
C GLU A 35 6.87 32.57 7.26
N ALA A 36 7.95 31.92 6.83
CA ALA A 36 7.88 30.62 6.14
C ALA A 36 7.92 29.45 7.13
N GLN A 37 6.97 28.53 7.00
CA GLN A 37 6.98 27.25 7.71
C GLN A 37 7.25 26.13 6.70
N ILE A 38 8.31 25.35 6.93
CA ILE A 38 8.52 24.09 6.21
C ILE A 38 7.60 23.08 6.84
N ASN A 39 6.64 22.60 6.07
CA ASN A 39 5.68 21.61 6.57
C ASN A 39 6.19 20.19 6.35
N TYR A 40 6.82 19.89 5.19
CA TYR A 40 7.32 18.54 4.88
C TYR A 40 8.52 18.58 3.92
N THR A 41 9.39 17.57 4.00
CA THR A 41 10.44 17.26 3.00
C THR A 41 10.19 15.85 2.51
N LEU A 42 9.98 15.68 1.20
CA LEU A 42 9.73 14.38 0.59
C LEU A 42 10.95 13.98 -0.26
N PRO A 43 11.55 12.80 -0.04
CA PRO A 43 12.55 12.27 -0.95
C PRO A 43 11.87 11.90 -2.26
N LEU A 44 12.43 12.36 -3.39
CA LEU A 44 12.01 11.92 -4.72
C LEU A 44 12.91 10.77 -5.19
N PRO A 45 12.41 9.85 -6.03
CA PRO A 45 13.22 8.77 -6.58
C PRO A 45 14.41 9.33 -7.37
N VAL A 46 15.59 8.76 -7.12
CA VAL A 46 16.83 9.09 -7.81
C VAL A 46 16.93 8.25 -9.07
N GLU A 47 16.70 8.85 -10.23
CA GLU A 47 17.08 8.20 -11.48
C GLU A 47 18.53 8.52 -11.81
N LYS A 48 19.32 7.47 -12.08
CA LYS A 48 20.60 7.58 -12.77
C LYS A 48 20.41 7.16 -14.22
N GLU A 49 20.37 8.14 -15.11
CA GLU A 49 20.64 7.92 -16.52
C GLU A 49 21.85 8.78 -16.94
N GLY A 50 23.04 8.17 -16.98
CA GLY A 50 24.29 8.86 -17.30
C GLY A 50 24.76 9.88 -16.25
N ASP A 51 25.76 10.69 -16.61
CA ASP A 51 26.60 11.46 -15.66
C ASP A 51 25.94 12.68 -14.99
N ASN A 52 24.65 12.98 -15.15
CA ASN A 52 24.27 14.39 -15.19
C ASN A 52 22.77 14.70 -14.89
N LEU A 53 22.27 14.48 -13.66
CA LEU A 53 21.21 15.23 -12.94
C LEU A 53 20.77 14.43 -11.69
N ILE A 54 20.68 15.04 -10.51
CA ILE A 54 20.07 14.40 -9.32
C ILE A 54 19.00 15.34 -8.75
N ILE A 55 17.73 14.92 -8.80
CA ILE A 55 16.64 15.60 -8.08
C ILE A 55 16.49 14.87 -6.75
N SER A 56 16.80 15.55 -5.64
CA SER A 56 16.91 14.87 -4.34
C SER A 56 15.74 15.14 -3.40
N ASN A 57 15.05 16.28 -3.52
CA ASN A 57 13.99 16.65 -2.58
C ASN A 57 12.92 17.55 -3.21
N LEU A 58 11.66 17.23 -2.95
CA LEU A 58 10.53 18.15 -3.12
C LEU A 58 10.21 18.79 -1.78
N ILE A 59 10.27 20.12 -1.72
CA ILE A 59 9.93 20.89 -0.52
C ILE A 59 8.70 21.71 -0.84
N ILE A 60 7.60 21.43 -0.14
CA ILE A 60 6.37 22.21 -0.25
C ILE A 60 6.39 23.25 0.87
N VAL A 61 6.41 24.53 0.49
CA VAL A 61 6.41 25.64 1.43
C VAL A 61 5.08 26.37 1.33
N GLN A 62 4.39 26.49 2.46
CA GLN A 62 3.14 27.23 2.57
C GLN A 62 3.42 28.62 3.16
N SER A 63 3.04 29.67 2.43
CA SER A 63 3.11 31.04 2.94
C SER A 63 1.89 31.34 3.80
N ARG A 64 2.07 31.93 4.98
CA ARG A 64 0.95 32.29 5.89
C ARG A 64 0.31 33.65 5.59
N ASN A 65 0.91 34.49 4.77
CA ASN A 65 0.38 35.83 4.52
C ASN A 65 0.16 36.07 3.02
N THR A 66 -1.12 36.29 2.69
CA THR A 66 -1.74 36.56 1.38
C THR A 66 -2.09 35.31 0.54
N ASP A 67 -3.41 35.15 0.35
CA ASP A 67 -4.13 34.30 -0.61
C ASP A 67 -3.99 32.76 -0.57
N ASN A 68 -3.48 32.14 0.51
CA ASN A 68 -3.37 30.67 0.60
C ASN A 68 -2.68 30.03 -0.62
N LEU A 69 -1.65 30.69 -1.17
CA LEU A 69 -0.87 30.13 -2.26
C LEU A 69 0.13 29.10 -1.72
N ASN A 70 -0.05 27.84 -2.11
CA ASN A 70 0.92 26.78 -1.92
C ASN A 70 1.99 26.90 -3.01
N TYR A 71 3.27 26.98 -2.62
CA TYR A 71 4.39 26.92 -3.55
C TYR A 71 5.11 25.59 -3.39
N ALA A 72 5.29 24.85 -4.48
CA ALA A 72 6.22 23.74 -4.52
C ALA A 72 7.58 24.26 -4.98
N VAL A 73 8.62 24.01 -4.18
CA VAL A 73 10.01 24.35 -4.48
C VAL A 73 10.75 23.04 -4.70
N VAL A 74 11.33 22.87 -5.88
CA VAL A 74 12.07 21.67 -6.25
C VAL A 74 13.56 21.96 -6.09
N LYS A 75 14.23 21.25 -5.19
CA LYS A 75 15.69 21.35 -5.06
C LYS A 75 16.34 20.35 -6.01
N ILE A 76 17.02 20.88 -7.03
CA ILE A 76 17.80 20.10 -7.99
C ILE A 76 19.28 20.26 -7.64
N THR A 77 19.99 19.15 -7.44
CA THR A 77 21.43 19.18 -7.12
C THR A 77 22.20 18.61 -8.30
N TYR A 78 23.08 19.43 -8.87
CA TYR A 78 24.03 18.97 -9.87
C TYR A 78 25.40 18.84 -9.23
N LYS A 79 26.20 17.87 -9.69
CA LYS A 79 27.47 17.47 -9.07
C LYS A 79 28.29 18.69 -8.59
N ASP A 80 28.38 18.80 -7.27
CA ASP A 80 29.11 19.81 -6.46
C ASP A 80 28.62 21.27 -6.50
N ASP A 81 27.49 21.59 -7.16
CA ASP A 81 26.84 22.91 -7.10
C ASP A 81 25.31 22.77 -6.95
N ALA A 82 24.77 23.24 -5.82
CA ALA A 82 23.32 23.27 -5.58
C ALA A 82 22.69 24.49 -6.27
N THR A 83 21.77 24.28 -7.22
CA THR A 83 20.98 25.35 -7.84
C THR A 83 19.51 25.12 -7.55
N ILE A 84 18.84 26.07 -6.88
CA ILE A 84 17.42 25.98 -6.58
C ILE A 84 16.64 26.54 -7.77
N TYR A 85 15.67 25.78 -8.27
CA TYR A 85 14.76 26.21 -9.32
C TYR A 85 13.35 26.34 -8.72
N THR A 86 12.68 27.44 -9.03
CA THR A 86 11.23 27.54 -8.83
C THR A 86 10.49 26.81 -9.94
N ILE A 87 9.21 26.46 -9.75
CA ILE A 87 8.39 25.85 -10.81
C ILE A 87 8.43 26.69 -12.10
N HIS A 88 8.40 28.01 -11.96
CA HIS A 88 8.53 28.96 -13.07
C HIS A 88 9.86 28.78 -13.85
N ASP A 89 10.97 28.50 -13.16
CA ASP A 89 12.27 28.30 -13.81
C ASP A 89 12.36 26.98 -14.59
N LEU A 90 11.54 25.98 -14.23
CA LEU A 90 11.48 24.67 -14.90
C LEU A 90 10.56 24.68 -16.12
N GLU A 91 9.46 25.43 -16.07
CA GLU A 91 8.56 25.65 -17.22
C GLU A 91 9.32 26.30 -18.38
N GLU A 92 10.16 27.30 -18.10
CA GLU A 92 10.91 28.05 -19.12
C GLU A 92 12.10 27.26 -19.70
N LYS A 93 12.72 26.35 -18.91
CA LYS A 93 13.95 25.65 -19.29
C LYS A 93 13.73 24.25 -19.89
N TYR A 94 12.66 23.55 -19.48
CA TYR A 94 12.45 22.13 -19.84
C TYR A 94 11.08 21.83 -20.47
N ASN A 95 10.28 22.84 -20.82
CA ASN A 95 8.92 22.64 -21.36
C ASN A 95 8.02 21.82 -20.41
N TYR A 96 8.27 21.92 -19.10
CA TYR A 96 7.43 21.32 -18.07
C TYR A 96 6.04 21.97 -18.10
N THR A 97 4.97 21.17 -18.06
CA THR A 97 3.59 21.66 -17.94
C THR A 97 2.92 20.93 -16.79
N SER A 98 2.57 21.63 -15.70
CA SER A 98 1.76 21.05 -14.63
C SER A 98 0.28 21.40 -14.83
N GLN A 99 -0.60 20.39 -14.78
CA GLN A 99 -2.04 20.59 -14.61
C GLN A 99 -2.47 19.80 -13.38
N SER A 100 -2.70 20.49 -12.25
CA SER A 100 -3.29 19.89 -11.05
C SER A 100 -4.81 20.03 -11.11
N ASN A 101 -5.51 18.96 -11.49
CA ASN A 101 -6.95 18.85 -11.29
C ASN A 101 -7.18 17.77 -10.23
N ALA A 102 -7.52 18.16 -8.99
CA ALA A 102 -8.00 17.22 -7.99
C ALA A 102 -9.34 16.63 -8.47
N GLN A 103 -9.42 15.32 -8.65
CA GLN A 103 -10.54 14.69 -9.34
C GLN A 103 -11.50 13.93 -8.41
N ASN A 104 -11.08 13.55 -7.20
CA ASN A 104 -11.93 12.79 -6.28
C ASN A 104 -11.68 13.18 -4.81
N GLU A 105 -12.69 13.79 -4.19
CA GLU A 105 -12.75 14.01 -2.74
C GLU A 105 -13.63 12.92 -2.11
N THR A 106 -13.11 12.22 -1.11
CA THR A 106 -13.91 11.30 -0.29
C THR A 106 -13.72 11.63 1.18
N GLY A 107 -14.83 11.87 1.89
CA GLY A 107 -14.80 12.24 3.30
C GLY A 107 -15.48 11.21 4.21
N ARG A 108 -14.98 11.03 5.44
CA ARG A 108 -15.68 10.30 6.51
C ARG A 108 -15.58 11.01 7.86
N ILE A 109 -16.61 10.86 8.69
CA ILE A 109 -16.66 11.43 10.04
C ILE A 109 -16.06 10.42 11.02
N ILE A 110 -15.10 10.87 11.84
CA ILE A 110 -14.49 10.10 12.93
C ILE A 110 -14.61 10.92 14.21
N GLY A 111 -15.60 10.59 15.05
CA GLY A 111 -15.92 11.39 16.25
C GLY A 111 -16.33 12.82 15.86
N ASP A 112 -15.63 13.81 16.42
CA ASP A 112 -15.83 15.24 16.11
C ASP A 112 -14.92 15.75 14.98
N CYS A 113 -14.26 14.82 14.27
CA CYS A 113 -13.36 15.11 13.17
C CYS A 113 -13.94 14.69 11.82
N TYR A 114 -13.62 15.47 10.80
CA TYR A 114 -13.90 15.19 9.40
C TYR A 114 -12.58 14.83 8.71
N GLU A 115 -12.45 13.58 8.26
CA GLU A 115 -11.32 13.12 7.47
C GLU A 115 -11.64 13.32 5.99
N ILE A 116 -10.82 14.08 5.28
CA ILE A 116 -10.89 14.31 3.83
C ILE A 116 -9.73 13.57 3.19
N MET A 117 -10.03 12.68 2.26
CA MET A 117 -9.04 12.03 1.41
C MET A 117 -9.10 12.61 0.00
N PHE A 118 -7.96 13.09 -0.48
CA PHE A 118 -7.76 13.56 -1.85
C PHE A 118 -6.84 12.58 -2.58
N GLU A 119 -7.23 12.17 -3.77
CA GLU A 119 -6.32 11.46 -4.68
C GLU A 119 -5.74 12.48 -5.67
N ILE A 120 -4.42 12.66 -5.62
CA ILE A 120 -3.66 13.56 -6.49
C ILE A 120 -2.99 12.72 -7.57
N PRO A 121 -3.56 12.64 -8.80
CA PRO A 121 -2.91 11.94 -9.88
C PRO A 121 -1.67 12.70 -10.34
N TRP A 122 -0.62 11.97 -10.70
CA TRP A 122 0.59 12.50 -11.31
C TRP A 122 1.04 11.65 -12.49
N SER A 123 1.83 12.25 -13.39
CA SER A 123 2.46 11.55 -14.51
C SER A 123 3.87 12.07 -14.73
N ILE A 124 4.80 11.15 -15.00
CA ILE A 124 6.20 11.47 -15.31
C ILE A 124 6.57 10.76 -16.62
N GLU A 125 7.21 11.47 -17.55
CA GLU A 125 7.78 10.89 -18.77
C GLU A 125 9.29 10.68 -18.60
N VAL A 126 9.75 9.43 -18.71
CA VAL A 126 11.17 9.05 -18.62
C VAL A 126 11.55 8.25 -19.86
N GLY A 127 12.51 8.75 -20.63
CA GLY A 127 13.01 8.05 -21.84
C GLY A 127 11.92 7.77 -22.91
N GLY A 128 10.85 8.57 -22.94
CA GLY A 128 9.70 8.37 -23.83
C GLY A 128 8.61 7.42 -23.31
N THR A 129 8.75 6.90 -22.09
CA THR A 129 7.72 6.15 -21.38
C THR A 129 7.00 7.06 -20.39
N VAL A 130 5.67 7.10 -20.44
CA VAL A 130 4.85 7.82 -19.45
C VAL A 130 4.45 6.87 -18.33
N VAL A 131 4.88 7.18 -17.10
CA VAL A 131 4.47 6.50 -15.87
C VAL A 131 3.39 7.33 -15.20
N HIS A 132 2.29 6.69 -14.80
CA HIS A 132 1.19 7.31 -14.07
C HIS A 132 1.20 6.83 -12.63
N GLY A 133 0.91 7.72 -11.69
CA GLY A 133 0.72 7.38 -10.28
C GLY A 133 -0.37 8.23 -9.65
N SER A 134 -0.71 7.90 -8.41
CA SER A 134 -1.58 8.74 -7.59
C SER A 134 -1.13 8.71 -6.13
N ASP A 135 -1.11 9.90 -5.52
CA ASP A 135 -0.85 10.05 -4.09
C ASP A 135 -2.17 10.25 -3.35
N ILE A 136 -2.31 9.63 -2.18
CA ILE A 136 -3.46 9.84 -1.30
C ILE A 136 -3.04 10.83 -0.22
N HIS A 137 -3.64 12.02 -0.23
CA HIS A 137 -3.53 12.99 0.85
C HIS A 137 -4.71 12.85 1.79
N THR A 138 -4.45 12.79 3.09
CA THR A 138 -5.50 12.77 4.11
C THR A 138 -5.38 14.02 4.99
N GLU A 139 -6.44 14.81 5.06
CA GLU A 139 -6.58 15.93 5.98
C GLU A 139 -7.63 15.59 7.04
N LEU A 140 -7.29 15.75 8.33
CA LEU A 140 -8.22 15.56 9.43
C LEU A 140 -8.57 16.92 10.05
N ILE A 141 -9.82 17.33 9.88
CA ILE A 141 -10.34 18.59 10.42
C ILE A 141 -11.17 18.27 11.65
N CYS A 142 -10.64 18.55 12.83
CA CYS A 142 -11.38 18.37 14.08
C CYS A 142 -12.01 19.69 14.52
N ASN A 143 -13.26 19.63 14.99
CA ASN A 143 -13.81 20.75 15.74
C ASN A 143 -13.16 20.76 17.13
N ASP A 144 -12.21 21.67 17.34
CA ASP A 144 -11.77 21.99 18.69
C ASP A 144 -12.97 22.51 19.46
N GLY A 145 -13.49 21.69 20.38
CA GLY A 145 -14.54 22.07 21.31
C GLY A 145 -14.07 23.26 22.13
N GLY A 146 -14.33 24.47 21.63
CA GLY A 146 -14.02 25.72 22.28
C GLY A 146 -14.77 25.80 23.59
N GLY A 147 -14.11 25.41 24.67
CA GLY A 147 -14.56 25.60 26.04
C GLY A 147 -14.74 27.09 26.30
N THR A 148 -15.97 27.56 26.20
CA THR A 148 -16.36 28.90 26.65
C THR A 148 -16.37 28.90 28.17
N SER A 149 -15.35 29.51 28.74
CA SER A 149 -15.26 29.80 30.17
C SER A 149 -16.32 30.83 30.57
N GLY A 150 -17.28 30.39 31.38
CA GLY A 150 -17.86 31.14 32.50
C GLY A 150 -18.79 32.32 32.21
N SER A 151 -20.07 32.15 32.54
CA SER A 151 -20.82 33.16 33.31
C SER A 151 -21.96 32.48 34.07
N THR A 152 -21.90 32.62 35.39
CA THR A 152 -22.90 32.20 36.38
C THR A 152 -24.24 32.90 36.18
N GLY A 153 -25.34 32.16 36.19
CA GLY A 153 -26.70 32.68 36.25
C GLY A 153 -27.69 31.61 36.68
N GLU A 154 -28.18 31.70 37.92
CA GLU A 154 -29.20 30.85 38.53
C GLU A 154 -30.55 30.89 37.81
N SER A 155 -31.24 29.74 37.85
CA SER A 155 -32.64 29.55 38.27
C SER A 155 -33.52 28.84 37.25
N GLY A 156 -34.13 27.72 37.69
CA GLY A 156 -35.43 27.28 37.19
C GLY A 156 -35.51 25.85 36.64
N GLY A 157 -35.67 24.88 37.56
CA GLY A 157 -36.61 23.75 37.50
C GLY A 157 -36.74 22.89 36.23
N GLY A 158 -36.50 21.59 36.38
CA GLY A 158 -37.11 20.59 35.50
C GLY A 158 -36.32 19.29 35.37
N GLU A 159 -36.86 18.24 35.99
CA GLU A 159 -36.70 16.82 35.64
C GLU A 159 -35.38 16.10 35.97
N THR A 160 -35.48 15.26 37.00
CA THR A 160 -34.48 14.30 37.46
C THR A 160 -34.42 13.08 36.55
N PHE A 161 -33.29 12.89 35.85
CA PHE A 161 -32.85 11.58 35.36
C PHE A 161 -31.90 10.92 36.39
N PRO A 162 -31.92 9.59 36.55
CA PRO A 162 -31.11 8.92 37.55
C PRO A 162 -29.61 9.01 37.21
N LYS A 163 -28.89 9.60 38.17
CA LYS A 163 -27.44 9.76 38.22
C LYS A 163 -26.79 8.39 38.43
N LEU A 164 -26.15 7.84 37.39
CA LEU A 164 -25.22 6.73 37.54
C LEU A 164 -23.88 7.29 38.00
N THR A 165 -23.61 7.18 39.30
CA THR A 165 -22.29 7.39 39.90
C THR A 165 -21.54 6.07 39.91
N GLY A 166 -20.42 5.99 39.21
CA GLY A 166 -19.55 4.82 39.26
C GLY A 166 -18.24 5.00 38.51
N ALA A 167 -17.19 5.31 39.29
CA ALA A 167 -15.76 5.06 39.05
C ALA A 167 -15.09 5.74 37.85
N GLU A 168 -14.25 6.73 38.17
CA GLU A 168 -13.08 7.14 37.40
C GLU A 168 -12.04 6.01 37.41
N PRO A 169 -11.48 5.64 36.25
CA PRO A 169 -10.12 5.14 36.16
C PRO A 169 -9.23 6.26 35.63
N ASP A 170 -8.48 6.85 36.57
CA ASP A 170 -7.22 7.54 36.32
C ASP A 170 -6.24 6.54 35.68
N GLY A 171 -5.74 6.87 34.47
CA GLY A 171 -4.86 5.98 33.71
C GLY A 171 -4.94 6.17 32.21
N THR A 172 -4.73 7.39 31.69
CA THR A 172 -4.35 7.57 30.28
C THR A 172 -2.89 7.13 30.11
N GLU A 173 -2.66 5.82 30.02
CA GLU A 173 -1.50 5.31 29.33
C GLU A 173 -1.69 5.65 27.85
N GLY A 174 -0.83 6.53 27.34
CA GLY A 174 -0.79 6.86 25.92
C GLY A 174 -0.63 5.57 25.14
N ILE A 175 -1.63 5.24 24.33
CA ILE A 175 -1.51 4.21 23.31
C ILE A 175 -0.47 4.74 22.32
N ASP A 176 0.77 4.25 22.44
CA ASP A 176 1.79 4.40 21.41
C ASP A 176 1.35 3.56 20.20
N LEU A 177 0.51 4.14 19.37
CA LEU A 177 0.26 3.69 18.01
C LEU A 177 1.52 4.01 17.20
N SER A 178 2.59 3.26 17.44
CA SER A 178 3.69 3.13 16.49
C SER A 178 3.15 2.36 15.29
N ILE A 179 2.34 3.02 14.47
CA ILE A 179 2.06 2.58 13.12
C ILE A 179 3.42 2.53 12.47
N SER A 180 3.95 1.32 12.29
CA SER A 180 5.08 1.10 11.41
C SER A 180 4.59 1.49 10.03
N ILE A 181 4.84 2.75 9.65
CA ILE A 181 4.62 3.23 8.30
C ILE A 181 5.65 2.47 7.48
N VAL A 182 5.25 1.29 6.99
CA VAL A 182 5.96 0.65 5.90
C VAL A 182 6.03 1.71 4.81
N GLY A 183 7.24 2.16 4.51
CA GLY A 183 7.46 3.23 3.54
C GLY A 183 6.74 2.89 2.24
N ASN A 184 6.24 3.90 1.54
CA ASN A 184 5.72 3.68 0.19
C ASN A 184 6.80 2.96 -0.64
N PRO A 185 6.44 1.94 -1.44
CA PRO A 185 7.40 1.23 -2.27
C PRO A 185 8.12 2.22 -3.18
N THR A 186 9.43 2.02 -3.33
CA THR A 186 10.25 2.78 -4.27
C THR A 186 9.94 2.36 -5.72
N VAL A 187 10.40 3.14 -6.70
CA VAL A 187 10.32 2.74 -8.12
C VAL A 187 11.09 1.43 -8.36
N GLU A 188 12.18 1.21 -7.63
CA GLU A 188 12.96 -0.02 -7.67
C GLU A 188 12.13 -1.22 -7.17
N ASP A 189 11.43 -1.08 -6.03
CA ASP A 189 10.51 -2.11 -5.50
C ASP A 189 9.40 -2.45 -6.51
N ALA A 190 8.81 -1.45 -7.17
CA ALA A 190 7.76 -1.66 -8.16
C ALA A 190 8.29 -2.39 -9.42
N LEU A 191 9.50 -2.04 -9.86
CA LEU A 191 10.15 -2.71 -11.00
C LEU A 191 10.54 -4.16 -10.66
N GLU A 192 11.02 -4.39 -9.44
CA GLU A 192 11.31 -5.74 -8.94
C GLU A 192 10.04 -6.60 -8.88
N ALA A 193 8.96 -6.07 -8.31
CA ALA A 193 7.64 -6.70 -8.30
C ALA A 193 7.18 -7.12 -9.69
N HIS A 194 7.24 -6.20 -10.64
CA HIS A 194 6.85 -6.47 -12.01
C HIS A 194 7.74 -7.51 -12.71
N ASN A 195 9.04 -7.52 -12.41
CA ASN A 195 9.97 -8.51 -12.97
C ASN A 195 9.79 -9.89 -12.36
N TRP A 196 9.46 -9.96 -11.07
CA TRP A 196 9.14 -11.20 -10.38
C TRP A 196 7.84 -11.81 -10.91
N GLU A 197 6.80 -11.01 -11.14
CA GLU A 197 5.50 -11.47 -11.68
C GLU A 197 5.62 -12.19 -13.02
N LYS A 198 6.55 -11.75 -13.88
CA LYS A 198 6.83 -12.38 -15.17
C LYS A 198 7.38 -13.80 -15.04
N GLN A 199 7.89 -14.18 -13.87
CA GLN A 199 8.46 -15.49 -13.59
C GLN A 199 7.44 -16.48 -13.01
N ILE A 200 6.21 -16.04 -12.71
CA ILE A 200 5.15 -16.93 -12.21
C ILE A 200 4.82 -17.95 -13.31
N GLU A 201 4.97 -19.23 -12.97
CA GLU A 201 4.75 -20.36 -13.86
C GLU A 201 3.25 -20.71 -13.91
N ASP A 202 2.58 -20.37 -15.01
CA ASP A 202 1.15 -20.53 -15.22
C ASP A 202 0.77 -21.38 -16.46
N SER A 203 1.72 -22.10 -17.04
CA SER A 203 1.48 -22.94 -18.22
C SER A 203 0.51 -24.10 -17.96
N GLN A 204 0.29 -24.45 -16.69
CA GLN A 204 -0.61 -25.53 -16.26
C GLN A 204 -2.02 -25.04 -15.87
N LEU A 205 -2.33 -23.74 -16.02
CA LEU A 205 -3.69 -23.23 -15.89
C LEU A 205 -4.51 -23.49 -17.18
N GLU A 206 -5.83 -23.58 -17.03
CA GLU A 206 -6.74 -23.56 -18.18
C GLU A 206 -6.67 -22.18 -18.89
N PRO A 207 -6.93 -22.10 -20.22
CA PRO A 207 -6.76 -20.86 -20.98
C PRO A 207 -7.52 -19.65 -20.43
N CYS A 208 -8.71 -19.87 -19.87
CA CYS A 208 -9.51 -18.82 -19.23
C CYS A 208 -8.76 -18.20 -18.03
N MET A 209 -8.16 -19.02 -17.17
CA MET A 209 -7.40 -18.60 -16.00
C MET A 209 -6.05 -17.98 -16.39
N GLN A 210 -5.42 -18.46 -17.46
CA GLN A 210 -4.19 -17.84 -18.00
C GLN A 210 -4.44 -16.41 -18.46
N SER A 211 -5.61 -16.12 -19.05
CA SER A 211 -5.97 -14.74 -19.44
C SER A 211 -6.08 -13.84 -18.21
N ILE A 212 -6.66 -14.32 -17.11
CA ILE A 212 -6.78 -13.56 -15.86
C ILE A 212 -5.39 -13.34 -15.24
N MET A 213 -4.56 -14.39 -15.18
CA MET A 213 -3.18 -14.29 -14.66
C MET A 213 -2.33 -13.32 -15.49
N THR A 214 -2.46 -13.34 -16.81
CA THR A 214 -1.76 -12.41 -17.71
C THR A 214 -2.12 -10.96 -17.39
N ASP A 215 -3.39 -10.68 -17.15
CA ASP A 215 -3.83 -9.33 -16.79
C ASP A 215 -3.31 -8.90 -15.41
N LEU A 216 -3.37 -9.81 -14.42
CA LEU A 216 -2.82 -9.57 -13.08
C LEU A 216 -1.32 -9.25 -13.10
N LYS A 217 -0.52 -9.94 -13.93
CA LYS A 217 0.92 -9.69 -14.15
C LYS A 217 1.22 -8.36 -14.84
N ASN A 218 0.22 -7.71 -15.41
CA ASN A 218 0.34 -6.44 -16.13
C ASN A 218 -0.27 -5.25 -15.37
N LEU A 219 -0.72 -5.47 -14.13
CA LEU A 219 -1.17 -4.38 -13.26
C LEU A 219 0.02 -3.64 -12.68
N ASN A 220 -0.17 -2.38 -12.34
CA ASN A 220 0.80 -1.67 -11.50
C ASN A 220 0.75 -2.27 -10.09
N LYS A 221 -0.46 -2.41 -9.52
CA LYS A 221 -0.73 -3.03 -8.22
C LYS A 221 -1.01 -4.52 -8.36
N GLY A 222 -0.12 -5.22 -9.05
CA GLY A 222 -0.23 -6.65 -9.30
C GLY A 222 0.06 -7.52 -8.08
N VAL A 223 0.25 -8.81 -8.34
CA VAL A 223 0.58 -9.83 -7.34
C VAL A 223 1.88 -9.51 -6.60
N GLY A 224 2.93 -9.12 -7.33
CA GLY A 224 4.24 -8.77 -6.81
C GLY A 224 4.17 -7.55 -5.90
N GLU A 225 3.39 -6.51 -6.23
CA GLU A 225 3.28 -5.34 -5.35
C GLU A 225 2.59 -5.70 -4.03
N ILE A 226 1.58 -6.58 -4.04
CA ILE A 226 0.96 -7.08 -2.81
C ILE A 226 1.99 -7.82 -1.96
N ILE A 227 2.76 -8.72 -2.56
CA ILE A 227 3.78 -9.50 -1.84
C ILE A 227 4.87 -8.58 -1.30
N GLN A 228 5.39 -7.65 -2.10
CA GLN A 228 6.41 -6.69 -1.69
C GLN A 228 5.93 -5.84 -0.52
N LYS A 229 4.69 -5.34 -0.56
CA LYS A 229 4.10 -4.59 0.58
C LYS A 229 3.90 -5.45 1.82
N PHE A 230 3.58 -6.73 1.64
CA PHE A 230 3.33 -7.65 2.73
C PHE A 230 4.62 -8.10 3.43
N ALA A 231 5.56 -8.60 2.66
CA ALA A 231 6.76 -9.26 3.16
C ALA A 231 7.97 -8.32 3.23
N GLY A 232 7.96 -7.22 2.47
CA GLY A 232 9.11 -6.33 2.30
C GLY A 232 10.15 -6.83 1.29
N ASP A 233 9.95 -8.03 0.73
CA ASP A 233 10.79 -8.62 -0.31
C ASP A 233 10.03 -9.65 -1.18
N LEU A 234 10.55 -9.88 -2.38
CA LEU A 234 10.04 -10.86 -3.36
C LEU A 234 10.92 -12.10 -3.47
N ASP A 235 12.08 -12.07 -2.83
CA ASP A 235 13.09 -13.10 -2.91
C ASP A 235 12.64 -14.44 -2.29
N GLY A 236 13.39 -15.48 -2.67
CA GLY A 236 13.40 -16.75 -1.95
C GLY A 236 12.45 -17.83 -2.48
N TYR A 237 11.67 -17.59 -3.54
CA TYR A 237 10.83 -18.64 -4.14
C TYR A 237 10.35 -18.38 -5.56
N ASN A 238 10.01 -19.49 -6.22
CA ASN A 238 9.24 -19.57 -7.46
C ASN A 238 7.77 -19.88 -7.12
N TRP A 239 6.84 -19.23 -7.82
CA TRP A 239 5.41 -19.53 -7.69
C TRP A 239 4.89 -20.26 -8.94
N GLU A 240 4.40 -21.49 -8.74
CA GLU A 240 3.69 -22.27 -9.76
C GLU A 240 2.18 -22.23 -9.48
N VAL A 241 1.40 -21.96 -10.52
CA VAL A 241 -0.06 -22.04 -10.48
C VAL A 241 -0.56 -23.06 -11.48
N LYS A 242 -1.54 -23.88 -11.09
CA LYS A 242 -2.09 -24.91 -11.97
C LYS A 242 -3.55 -25.23 -11.72
N GLU A 243 -4.19 -25.78 -12.73
CA GLU A 243 -5.52 -26.35 -12.61
C GLU A 243 -5.47 -27.71 -11.88
N GLY A 244 -6.46 -27.99 -11.04
CA GLY A 244 -6.61 -29.27 -10.38
C GLY A 244 -7.85 -29.36 -9.52
N LYS A 245 -8.37 -30.58 -9.36
CA LYS A 245 -9.54 -30.81 -8.51
C LYS A 245 -9.19 -30.63 -7.03
N LEU A 246 -10.00 -29.85 -6.33
CA LEU A 246 -9.90 -29.65 -4.89
C LEU A 246 -11.00 -30.41 -4.16
N SER A 247 -10.77 -30.72 -2.88
CA SER A 247 -11.81 -31.27 -2.02
C SER A 247 -12.81 -30.20 -1.58
N GLN A 248 -12.34 -28.97 -1.43
CA GLN A 248 -13.09 -27.78 -1.00
C GLN A 248 -12.42 -26.52 -1.57
N GLY A 249 -13.21 -25.45 -1.72
CA GLY A 249 -12.70 -24.14 -2.17
C GLY A 249 -12.49 -24.03 -3.68
N THR A 250 -12.14 -22.82 -4.12
CA THR A 250 -11.82 -22.48 -5.53
C THR A 250 -10.33 -22.53 -5.81
N GLY A 251 -9.52 -22.21 -4.80
CA GLY A 251 -8.07 -22.24 -4.83
C GLY A 251 -7.53 -22.84 -3.54
N MET A 252 -6.31 -23.37 -3.62
CA MET A 252 -5.55 -23.82 -2.45
C MET A 252 -4.06 -23.77 -2.76
N THR A 253 -3.29 -23.15 -1.88
CA THR A 253 -1.84 -23.26 -1.87
C THR A 253 -1.40 -24.49 -1.09
N LEU A 254 -0.54 -25.31 -1.72
CA LEU A 254 0.02 -26.49 -1.07
C LEU A 254 0.94 -26.06 0.08
N THR A 255 0.78 -26.69 1.24
CA THR A 255 1.65 -26.44 2.41
C THR A 255 3.09 -26.94 2.21
N ARG A 256 3.31 -27.79 1.20
CA ARG A 256 4.63 -28.32 0.87
C ARG A 256 5.38 -27.34 -0.05
N TYR A 257 6.52 -26.89 0.42
CA TYR A 257 7.53 -26.22 -0.40
C TYR A 257 8.47 -27.23 -1.08
N ASN A 258 8.75 -27.04 -2.37
CA ASN A 258 9.72 -27.85 -3.08
C ASN A 258 11.13 -27.25 -2.94
N ASN A 259 11.86 -27.71 -1.91
CA ASN A 259 13.23 -27.26 -1.64
C ASN A 259 14.23 -27.49 -2.80
N SER A 260 13.97 -28.44 -3.71
CA SER A 260 14.88 -28.71 -4.82
C SER A 260 14.78 -27.68 -5.95
N THR A 261 13.62 -27.06 -6.12
CA THR A 261 13.34 -26.06 -7.16
C THR A 261 13.03 -24.69 -6.58
N GLY A 262 12.96 -24.58 -5.25
CA GLY A 262 12.51 -23.40 -4.54
C GLY A 262 11.05 -23.02 -4.86
N THR A 263 10.16 -23.98 -5.09
CA THR A 263 8.81 -23.71 -5.63
C THR A 263 7.71 -23.90 -4.59
N THR A 264 6.80 -22.93 -4.51
CA THR A 264 5.47 -23.09 -3.91
C THR A 264 4.42 -23.24 -5.01
N THR A 265 3.42 -24.10 -4.80
CA THR A 265 2.38 -24.37 -5.80
C THR A 265 0.99 -24.05 -5.28
N SER A 266 0.20 -23.32 -6.07
CA SER A 266 -1.24 -23.12 -5.84
C SER A 266 -2.05 -23.85 -6.91
N ILE A 267 -3.15 -24.47 -6.49
CA ILE A 267 -4.06 -25.25 -7.34
C ILE A 267 -5.39 -24.50 -7.39
N PHE A 268 -5.97 -24.35 -8.58
CA PHE A 268 -7.30 -23.78 -8.81
C PHE A 268 -8.22 -24.85 -9.41
N ASP A 269 -9.48 -24.89 -8.96
CA ASP A 269 -10.48 -25.88 -9.42
C ASP A 269 -11.57 -25.20 -10.24
N SER A 270 -11.22 -24.75 -11.44
CA SER A 270 -12.15 -24.01 -12.29
C SER A 270 -13.35 -24.86 -12.70
N LYS A 271 -13.15 -26.17 -12.86
CA LYS A 271 -14.18 -27.14 -13.26
C LYS A 271 -15.28 -27.33 -12.21
N SER A 272 -14.95 -27.23 -10.93
CA SER A 272 -15.96 -27.28 -9.85
C SER A 272 -16.71 -25.96 -9.69
N TRP A 273 -16.19 -24.86 -10.26
CA TRP A 273 -16.74 -23.51 -10.12
C TRP A 273 -16.92 -22.81 -11.48
N PRO A 274 -17.67 -23.41 -12.43
CA PRO A 274 -17.79 -22.91 -13.80
C PRO A 274 -18.64 -21.63 -13.93
N ASN A 275 -19.26 -21.18 -12.84
CA ASN A 275 -20.05 -19.95 -12.82
C ASN A 275 -19.31 -18.80 -12.13
N ALA A 276 -18.05 -18.99 -11.73
CA ALA A 276 -17.29 -17.95 -11.07
C ALA A 276 -16.92 -16.84 -12.06
N SER A 277 -17.11 -15.59 -11.65
CA SER A 277 -16.72 -14.44 -12.48
C SER A 277 -15.20 -14.32 -12.56
N ASP A 278 -14.72 -13.62 -13.58
CA ASP A 278 -13.31 -13.24 -13.73
C ASP A 278 -12.78 -12.48 -12.50
N LEU A 279 -13.60 -11.62 -11.89
CA LEU A 279 -13.31 -10.94 -10.63
C LEU A 279 -13.17 -11.91 -9.45
N SER A 280 -14.02 -12.94 -9.38
CA SER A 280 -13.91 -13.98 -8.34
C SER A 280 -12.59 -14.73 -8.47
N TRP A 281 -12.18 -15.09 -9.68
CA TRP A 281 -10.90 -15.76 -9.95
C TRP A 281 -9.70 -14.86 -9.71
N ALA A 282 -9.73 -13.61 -10.18
CA ALA A 282 -8.67 -12.64 -9.94
C ALA A 282 -8.40 -12.47 -8.45
N ARG A 283 -9.46 -12.32 -7.64
CA ARG A 283 -9.37 -12.29 -6.17
C ARG A 283 -8.75 -13.57 -5.62
N THR A 284 -9.20 -14.75 -6.05
CA THR A 284 -8.67 -16.03 -5.56
C THR A 284 -7.17 -16.14 -5.88
N ILE A 285 -6.72 -15.75 -7.07
CA ILE A 285 -5.30 -15.75 -7.44
C ILE A 285 -4.49 -14.83 -6.51
N LEU A 286 -4.97 -13.60 -6.28
CA LEU A 286 -4.31 -12.64 -5.38
C LEU A 286 -4.21 -13.16 -3.94
N HIS A 287 -5.26 -13.84 -3.46
CA HIS A 287 -5.28 -14.48 -2.14
C HIS A 287 -4.25 -15.61 -2.03
N GLU A 288 -4.24 -16.51 -3.01
CA GLU A 288 -3.30 -17.64 -3.03
C GLU A 288 -1.83 -17.21 -3.21
N ALA A 289 -1.57 -16.08 -3.87
CA ALA A 289 -0.22 -15.57 -4.03
C ALA A 289 0.45 -15.25 -2.68
N VAL A 290 -0.31 -14.66 -1.76
CA VAL A 290 0.18 -14.36 -0.42
C VAL A 290 0.41 -15.66 0.36
N HIS A 291 -0.52 -16.63 0.26
CA HIS A 291 -0.28 -17.95 0.85
C HIS A 291 1.00 -18.58 0.31
N ALA A 292 1.30 -18.39 -0.97
CA ALA A 292 2.50 -18.93 -1.58
C ALA A 292 3.78 -18.31 -1.02
N LYS A 293 3.80 -16.98 -0.81
CA LYS A 293 4.91 -16.29 -0.13
C LYS A 293 5.07 -16.79 1.30
N LEU A 294 3.97 -16.93 2.03
CA LEU A 294 4.02 -17.42 3.40
C LEU A 294 4.60 -18.84 3.46
N VAL A 295 4.08 -19.77 2.66
CA VAL A 295 4.63 -21.13 2.60
C VAL A 295 6.12 -21.11 2.28
N ALA A 296 6.56 -20.31 1.32
CA ALA A 296 7.97 -20.16 1.00
C ALA A 296 8.79 -19.63 2.18
N HIS A 297 8.40 -18.48 2.74
CA HIS A 297 9.08 -17.83 3.85
C HIS A 297 9.22 -18.76 5.08
N TYR A 298 8.13 -19.46 5.43
CA TYR A 298 8.11 -20.42 6.52
C TYR A 298 8.92 -21.70 6.24
N ASN A 299 9.18 -22.05 4.99
CA ASN A 299 10.03 -23.21 4.65
C ASN A 299 11.51 -22.83 4.44
N VAL A 300 11.80 -21.63 3.93
CA VAL A 300 13.15 -21.17 3.57
C VAL A 300 13.88 -20.59 4.78
N ASP A 301 13.28 -19.59 5.44
CA ASP A 301 14.02 -18.77 6.40
C ASP A 301 14.10 -19.39 7.77
N ARG A 302 13.17 -20.29 8.11
CA ARG A 302 13.30 -21.09 9.31
C ARG A 302 12.61 -22.44 9.13
N PRO A 303 13.35 -23.55 9.18
CA PRO A 303 12.73 -24.84 9.51
C PRO A 303 11.98 -24.83 10.87
N ASP A 304 12.09 -23.75 11.67
CA ASP A 304 11.44 -23.50 12.97
C ASP A 304 10.84 -22.05 13.13
N PHE A 305 9.98 -21.54 12.22
CA PHE A 305 9.75 -20.08 12.06
C PHE A 305 8.97 -19.26 13.15
N LEU A 306 9.37 -17.98 13.36
CA LEU A 306 8.89 -16.95 14.33
C LEU A 306 8.90 -15.46 13.85
N GLY A 307 7.98 -14.98 13.02
CA GLY A 307 7.89 -13.56 12.67
C GLY A 307 6.51 -13.19 12.11
N THR A 308 5.97 -11.97 12.28
CA THR A 308 6.24 -10.94 13.30
C THR A 308 5.61 -11.36 14.63
N TYR A 309 6.40 -11.34 15.71
CA TYR A 309 6.26 -12.31 16.80
C TYR A 309 4.94 -12.25 17.57
N THR A 310 4.47 -11.10 18.06
CA THR A 310 3.49 -11.15 19.16
C THR A 310 2.14 -11.71 18.74
N ASP A 311 1.53 -11.20 17.67
CA ASP A 311 0.17 -11.62 17.30
C ASP A 311 0.14 -12.98 16.60
N MET A 312 1.04 -13.25 15.65
CA MET A 312 1.08 -14.54 14.97
C MET A 312 1.55 -15.69 15.88
N VAL A 313 2.44 -15.45 16.84
CA VAL A 313 2.82 -16.46 17.86
C VAL A 313 1.72 -16.64 18.88
N GLN A 314 1.02 -15.58 19.27
CA GLN A 314 -0.16 -15.69 20.11
C GLN A 314 -1.28 -16.47 19.41
N ASP A 315 -1.51 -16.20 18.13
CA ASP A 315 -2.46 -16.92 17.29
C ASP A 315 -2.01 -18.37 17.12
N TRP A 316 -0.73 -18.65 16.86
CA TRP A 316 -0.21 -20.03 16.81
C TRP A 316 -0.40 -20.77 18.14
N ASN A 317 -0.09 -20.14 19.26
CA ASN A 317 -0.31 -20.70 20.59
C ASN A 317 -1.80 -21.01 20.86
N THR A 318 -2.70 -20.35 20.15
CA THR A 318 -4.15 -20.51 20.28
C THR A 318 -4.71 -21.55 19.29
N TYR A 319 -4.36 -21.44 18.01
CA TYR A 319 -4.99 -22.21 16.93
C TYR A 319 -4.21 -23.47 16.54
N GLN A 320 -2.88 -23.46 16.64
CA GLN A 320 -2.00 -24.54 16.17
C GLN A 320 -2.30 -25.00 14.73
N ASN A 321 -2.81 -24.09 13.90
CA ASN A 321 -3.15 -24.30 12.50
C ASN A 321 -2.73 -23.07 11.69
N TRP A 322 -1.73 -23.24 10.83
CA TRP A 322 -1.18 -22.16 10.02
C TRP A 322 -2.18 -21.55 9.05
N GLU A 323 -3.15 -22.32 8.54
CA GLU A 323 -4.21 -21.78 7.68
C GLU A 323 -5.02 -20.71 8.41
N ILE A 324 -5.40 -20.97 9.67
CA ILE A 324 -6.14 -20.01 10.49
C ILE A 324 -5.28 -18.79 10.81
N VAL A 325 -4.02 -19.00 11.21
CA VAL A 325 -3.09 -17.90 11.53
C VAL A 325 -2.86 -17.00 10.29
N HIS A 326 -2.71 -17.59 9.11
CA HIS A 326 -2.56 -16.83 7.86
C HIS A 326 -3.80 -16.01 7.54
N HIS A 327 -5.00 -16.60 7.67
CA HIS A 327 -6.24 -15.87 7.41
C HIS A 327 -6.45 -14.70 8.39
N GLU A 328 -6.10 -14.86 9.67
CA GLU A 328 -6.14 -13.75 10.64
C GLU A 328 -5.21 -12.60 10.20
N GLU A 329 -3.99 -12.92 9.79
CA GLU A 329 -3.05 -11.91 9.31
C GLU A 329 -3.57 -11.23 8.03
N PHE A 330 -4.16 -11.99 7.10
CA PHE A 330 -4.76 -11.42 5.89
C PHE A 330 -5.85 -10.41 6.22
N ALA A 331 -6.71 -10.75 7.19
CA ALA A 331 -7.79 -9.90 7.62
C ALA A 331 -7.29 -8.60 8.27
N ARG A 332 -6.10 -8.58 8.88
CA ARG A 332 -5.47 -7.38 9.45
C ARG A 332 -4.84 -6.48 8.41
N SER A 333 -3.99 -7.05 7.55
CA SER A 333 -3.00 -6.26 6.82
C SER A 333 -3.21 -6.24 5.30
N LEU A 334 -3.95 -7.20 4.74
CA LEU A 334 -3.92 -7.45 3.29
C LEU A 334 -5.18 -7.13 2.53
N ILE A 335 -6.32 -6.98 3.22
CA ILE A 335 -7.59 -6.65 2.58
C ILE A 335 -7.47 -5.39 1.72
N LYS A 336 -6.75 -4.37 2.20
CA LYS A 336 -6.53 -3.14 1.43
C LYS A 336 -5.72 -3.41 0.16
N GLY A 337 -4.63 -4.17 0.24
CA GLY A 337 -3.78 -4.51 -0.90
C GLY A 337 -4.55 -5.29 -1.98
N ILE A 338 -5.28 -6.33 -1.57
CA ILE A 338 -6.14 -7.12 -2.47
C ILE A 338 -7.24 -6.24 -3.07
N THR A 339 -7.85 -5.34 -2.29
CA THR A 339 -8.87 -4.41 -2.78
C THR A 339 -8.32 -3.49 -3.88
N ASP A 340 -7.11 -2.96 -3.68
CA ASP A 340 -6.47 -2.04 -4.60
C ASP A 340 -6.14 -2.74 -5.93
N ALA A 341 -5.53 -3.92 -5.87
CA ALA A 341 -5.22 -4.76 -7.04
C ALA A 341 -6.47 -5.17 -7.81
N LEU A 342 -7.50 -5.64 -7.09
CA LEU A 342 -8.74 -6.13 -7.70
C LEU A 342 -9.56 -5.00 -8.33
N LYS A 343 -9.50 -3.79 -7.77
CA LYS A 343 -10.07 -2.59 -8.39
C LYS A 343 -9.32 -2.24 -9.68
N GLU A 344 -7.99 -2.30 -9.68
CA GLU A 344 -7.18 -2.02 -10.88
C GLU A 344 -7.44 -3.04 -11.99
N PHE A 345 -7.44 -4.34 -11.66
CA PHE A 345 -7.89 -5.40 -12.57
C PHE A 345 -9.27 -5.09 -13.15
N GLY A 346 -10.21 -4.68 -12.29
CA GLY A 346 -11.55 -4.38 -12.74
C GLY A 346 -11.60 -3.21 -13.71
N ILE A 347 -10.85 -2.13 -13.46
CA ILE A 347 -10.74 -0.98 -14.38
C ILE A 347 -10.14 -1.40 -15.72
N GLN A 348 -9.07 -2.22 -15.70
CA GLN A 348 -8.44 -2.76 -16.90
C GLN A 348 -9.42 -3.57 -17.77
N ARG A 349 -10.33 -4.31 -17.12
CA ARG A 349 -11.42 -5.08 -17.76
C ARG A 349 -12.66 -4.24 -18.12
N GLY A 350 -12.64 -2.93 -17.85
CA GLY A 350 -13.74 -2.01 -18.18
C GLY A 350 -14.85 -1.93 -17.12
N TYR A 351 -14.64 -2.49 -15.93
CA TYR A 351 -15.56 -2.37 -14.80
C TYR A 351 -15.38 -1.02 -14.09
N SER A 352 -16.50 -0.44 -13.66
CA SER A 352 -16.53 0.82 -12.90
C SER A 352 -17.41 0.67 -11.67
N HIS A 353 -17.03 -0.24 -10.78
CA HIS A 353 -17.76 -0.49 -9.54
C HIS A 353 -17.25 0.38 -8.40
N HIS A 354 -18.11 0.63 -7.40
CA HIS A 354 -17.71 1.36 -6.20
C HIS A 354 -16.63 0.58 -5.43
N ARG A 355 -15.67 1.28 -4.81
CA ARG A 355 -14.55 0.66 -4.05
C ARG A 355 -15.03 -0.37 -3.02
N GLN A 356 -16.14 -0.10 -2.34
CA GLN A 356 -16.74 -1.03 -1.36
C GLN A 356 -17.00 -2.43 -1.94
N PHE A 357 -17.34 -2.54 -3.22
CA PHE A 357 -17.56 -3.85 -3.85
C PHE A 357 -16.26 -4.66 -3.92
N TYR A 358 -15.16 -4.06 -4.36
CA TYR A 358 -13.85 -4.71 -4.37
C TYR A 358 -13.36 -5.04 -2.96
N GLN A 359 -13.66 -4.18 -1.99
CA GLN A 359 -13.35 -4.43 -0.58
C GLN A 359 -14.15 -5.61 -0.03
N ASP A 360 -15.45 -5.68 -0.33
CA ASP A 360 -16.31 -6.80 0.07
C ASP A 360 -15.83 -8.10 -0.58
N MET A 361 -15.39 -8.06 -1.84
CA MET A 361 -14.79 -9.23 -2.48
C MET A 361 -13.52 -9.69 -1.78
N SER A 362 -12.65 -8.76 -1.35
CA SER A 362 -11.35 -9.07 -0.73
C SER A 362 -11.45 -9.84 0.60
N TRP A 363 -12.64 -9.97 1.18
CA TRP A 363 -12.91 -10.79 2.37
C TRP A 363 -13.17 -12.28 2.05
N ALA A 364 -13.22 -12.71 0.80
CA ALA A 364 -13.46 -14.12 0.49
C ALA A 364 -12.35 -15.01 1.06
N GLY A 365 -12.74 -16.12 1.69
CA GLY A 365 -11.82 -17.03 2.38
C GLY A 365 -11.53 -16.62 3.83
N LEU A 366 -11.86 -15.38 4.21
CA LEU A 366 -11.54 -14.82 5.53
C LEU A 366 -12.73 -14.80 6.49
N GLN A 367 -13.84 -15.46 6.15
CA GLN A 367 -15.10 -15.34 6.88
C GLN A 367 -15.08 -16.04 8.25
N GLU A 368 -14.14 -16.96 8.46
CA GLU A 368 -13.95 -17.64 9.74
C GLU A 368 -13.00 -16.88 10.68
N THR A 369 -12.42 -15.77 10.26
CA THR A 369 -11.52 -14.96 11.11
C THR A 369 -12.31 -14.24 12.20
N GLU A 370 -11.67 -14.04 13.37
CA GLU A 370 -12.22 -13.28 14.48
C GLU A 370 -12.45 -11.81 14.10
N ILE A 371 -11.61 -11.27 13.22
CA ILE A 371 -11.78 -9.91 12.69
C ILE A 371 -13.06 -9.82 11.87
N PHE A 372 -13.31 -10.77 10.95
CA PHE A 372 -14.55 -10.81 10.19
C PHE A 372 -15.76 -10.99 11.11
N LYS A 373 -15.70 -11.91 12.07
CA LYS A 373 -16.77 -12.18 13.04
C LYS A 373 -17.12 -10.97 13.93
N LYS A 374 -16.19 -10.03 14.12
CA LYS A 374 -16.42 -8.77 14.86
C LYS A 374 -17.08 -7.67 14.02
N LEU A 375 -17.13 -7.79 12.69
CA LEU A 375 -17.82 -6.82 11.83
C LEU A 375 -19.34 -6.79 12.13
N PRO A 376 -20.05 -5.66 11.94
CA PRO A 376 -21.51 -5.63 12.11
C PRO A 376 -22.23 -6.68 11.24
N SER A 377 -23.33 -7.27 11.71
CA SER A 377 -23.97 -8.38 10.99
C SER A 377 -24.41 -7.98 9.58
N ALA A 378 -24.93 -6.77 9.39
CA ALA A 378 -25.31 -6.24 8.08
C ALA A 378 -24.12 -6.11 7.12
N VAL A 379 -22.92 -5.80 7.64
CA VAL A 379 -21.69 -5.73 6.85
C VAL A 379 -21.25 -7.14 6.45
N ARG A 380 -21.26 -8.11 7.38
CA ARG A 380 -20.93 -9.51 7.07
C ARG A 380 -21.87 -10.10 6.03
N GLU A 381 -23.17 -9.88 6.17
CA GLU A 381 -24.18 -10.35 5.22
C GLU A 381 -23.97 -9.76 3.82
N ARG A 382 -23.70 -8.44 3.73
CA ARG A 382 -23.37 -7.80 2.45
C ARG A 382 -22.13 -8.44 1.80
N ILE A 383 -21.06 -8.61 2.57
CA ILE A 383 -19.82 -9.23 2.10
C ILE A 383 -20.05 -10.66 1.60
N LEU A 384 -20.76 -11.47 2.38
CA LEU A 384 -21.05 -12.85 2.04
C LEU A 384 -21.92 -12.94 0.78
N ASN A 385 -22.93 -12.07 0.64
CA ASN A 385 -23.75 -12.01 -0.56
C ASN A 385 -22.93 -11.61 -1.79
N VAL A 386 -22.11 -10.56 -1.71
CA VAL A 386 -21.21 -10.16 -2.81
C VAL A 386 -20.34 -11.34 -3.26
N ASN A 387 -19.70 -12.03 -2.32
CA ASN A 387 -18.84 -13.16 -2.64
C ASN A 387 -19.59 -14.35 -3.20
N SER A 388 -20.77 -14.68 -2.66
CA SER A 388 -21.62 -15.76 -3.18
C SER A 388 -22.08 -15.47 -4.60
N ILE A 389 -22.49 -14.24 -4.88
CA ILE A 389 -22.97 -13.82 -6.20
C ILE A 389 -21.83 -13.91 -7.21
N GLU A 390 -20.66 -13.31 -6.94
CA GLU A 390 -19.52 -13.38 -7.85
C GLU A 390 -19.00 -14.79 -8.08
N LEU A 391 -19.16 -15.69 -7.10
CA LEU A 391 -18.71 -17.07 -7.20
C LEU A 391 -19.70 -17.98 -7.94
N THR A 392 -21.01 -17.73 -7.82
CA THR A 392 -22.04 -18.71 -8.21
C THR A 392 -23.19 -18.15 -9.05
N GLY A 393 -23.25 -16.83 -9.22
CA GLY A 393 -24.42 -16.14 -9.78
C GLY A 393 -25.64 -16.13 -8.84
N LYS A 394 -25.46 -16.47 -7.56
CA LYS A 394 -26.56 -16.55 -6.57
C LYS A 394 -26.17 -15.92 -5.23
N ASP A 395 -27.14 -15.32 -4.56
CA ASP A 395 -26.98 -14.84 -3.18
C ASP A 395 -27.05 -15.98 -2.15
N LEU A 396 -26.91 -15.64 -0.86
CA LEU A 396 -26.99 -16.61 0.23
C LEU A 396 -28.36 -17.29 0.34
N SER A 397 -29.42 -16.68 -0.19
CA SER A 397 -30.77 -17.25 -0.25
C SER A 397 -30.99 -18.13 -1.48
N GLN A 398 -29.92 -18.42 -2.25
CA GLN A 398 -29.95 -19.18 -3.51
C GLN A 398 -30.79 -18.53 -4.61
N ILE A 399 -31.06 -17.22 -4.50
CA ILE A 399 -31.75 -16.46 -5.53
C ILE A 399 -30.71 -16.01 -6.55
N SER A 400 -31.00 -16.21 -7.84
CA SER A 400 -30.14 -15.76 -8.92
C SER A 400 -29.99 -14.25 -8.92
N GLN A 401 -28.75 -13.79 -9.01
CA GLN A 401 -28.38 -12.38 -9.06
C GLN A 401 -27.43 -12.17 -10.25
N THR A 402 -27.40 -10.94 -10.77
CA THR A 402 -26.43 -10.57 -11.80
C THR A 402 -25.06 -10.39 -11.17
N GLN A 403 -24.07 -11.12 -11.67
CA GLN A 403 -22.66 -10.89 -11.36
C GLN A 403 -22.21 -9.55 -11.93
N LYS A 404 -21.31 -8.91 -11.20
CA LYS A 404 -20.69 -7.63 -11.60
C LYS A 404 -19.42 -7.84 -12.43
N GLY A 405 -18.73 -8.96 -12.26
CA GLY A 405 -17.74 -9.45 -13.22
C GLY A 405 -18.42 -10.23 -14.35
N THR A 406 -17.65 -10.58 -15.38
CA THR A 406 -18.13 -11.45 -16.46
C THR A 406 -17.79 -12.90 -16.17
N ASP A 407 -18.53 -13.82 -16.79
CA ASP A 407 -18.15 -15.23 -16.84
C ASP A 407 -16.71 -15.37 -17.35
N ALA A 408 -15.87 -16.06 -16.58
CA ALA A 408 -14.47 -16.29 -16.92
C ALA A 408 -14.31 -17.25 -18.11
N GLY A 409 -15.34 -18.04 -18.44
CA GLY A 409 -15.26 -19.07 -19.49
C GLY A 409 -14.46 -20.30 -19.06
N CYS A 410 -14.44 -20.57 -17.76
CA CYS A 410 -13.94 -21.79 -17.14
C CYS A 410 -15.13 -22.70 -16.77
#